data_AF-A0A1I3ND50-F1
#
_entry.id   AF-A0A1I3ND50-F1
#
_cell.length_a   1.000
_cell.length_b   1.000
_cell.length_c   1.000
_cell.angle_alpha   90.00
_cell.angle_beta   90.00
_cell.angle_gamma   90.00
#
_symmetry.space_group_name_H-M   'P 1'
#
loop_
_entity.id
_entity.type
_entity.pdbx_description
1 polymer ?
#
loop_
_entity_poly.entity_id
_entity_poly.type
_entity_poly.pdbx_seq_one_letter_code
_entity_poly.pdbx_strand_id
1 'polypeptide(L)' 'MSFKEWISYLLGRMIWYMETPKQERKETKQSQKELWSVRWFGLIPFSIKMYVTKQRSRIRGG' A
#
# COMPACT_ATOMS: atom_id res chain seq x y z
N MET A 1 6.69 34.96 -29.87
CA MET A 1 5.81 34.30 -28.89
C MET A 1 4.94 35.36 -28.26
N SER A 2 3.63 35.27 -28.49
CA SER A 2 2.65 36.24 -28.01
C SER A 2 2.16 35.89 -26.61
N PHE A 3 1.83 36.89 -25.78
CA PHE A 3 1.27 36.71 -24.43
C PHE A 3 0.06 35.76 -24.39
N LYS A 4 -0.71 35.72 -25.49
CA LYS A 4 -1.83 34.80 -25.68
C LYS A 4 -1.40 33.33 -25.67
N GLU A 5 -0.27 32.99 -26.29
CA GLU A 5 0.24 31.62 -26.32
C GLU A 5 0.67 31.16 -24.93
N TRP A 6 1.24 32.07 -24.14
CA TRP A 6 1.64 31.80 -22.76
C TRP A 6 0.46 31.56 -21.83
N ILE A 7 -0.59 32.39 -21.92
CA ILE A 7 -1.82 32.20 -21.14
C ILE A 7 -2.49 30.87 -21.50
N SER A 8 -2.61 30.54 -22.79
CA SER A 8 -3.20 29.27 -23.23
C SER A 8 -2.42 28.07 -22.69
N TYR A 9 -1.08 28.13 -22.69
CA TYR A 9 -0.24 27.08 -22.11
C TYR A 9 -0.43 26.94 -20.60
N LEU A 10 -0.41 28.06 -19.88
CA LEU A 10 -0.57 28.09 -18.43
C LEU A 10 -1.94 27.54 -18.01
N LEU A 11 -3.00 27.93 -18.71
CA LEU A 11 -4.35 27.44 -18.46
C LEU A 11 -4.46 25.95 -18.77
N GLY A 12 -3.89 25.46 -19.87
CA GLY A 12 -3.86 24.03 -20.19
C GLY A 12 -3.19 23.21 -19.09
N ARG A 13 -2.08 23.72 -18.51
CA ARG A 13 -1.40 23.07 -17.39
C ARG A 13 -2.21 23.14 -16.09
N MET A 14 -2.88 24.26 -15.83
CA MET A 14 -3.72 24.44 -14.64
C MET A 14 -4.93 23.49 -14.67
N ILE A 15 -5.62 23.38 -15.81
CA ILE A 15 -6.77 22.47 -16.00
C ILE A 15 -6.33 21.01 -15.73
N TRP A 16 -5.17 20.60 -16.25
CA TRP A 16 -4.63 19.26 -15.99
C TRP A 16 -4.43 18.96 -14.49
N TYR A 17 -3.97 19.95 -13.70
CA TYR A 17 -3.82 19.78 -12.25
C TYR A 17 -5.13 19.91 -11.46
N MET A 18 -6.10 20.68 -11.96
CA MET A 18 -7.41 20.82 -11.32
C MET A 18 -8.28 19.58 -11.50
N GLU A 19 -8.18 18.92 -12.65
CA GLU A 19 -8.89 17.65 -12.91
C GLU A 19 -8.32 16.51 -12.05
N THR A 20 -7.01 16.52 -11.79
CA THR A 20 -6.33 15.40 -11.10
C THR A 20 -5.53 15.79 -9.84
N PRO A 21 -6.15 16.12 -8.68
CA PRO A 21 -5.34 16.32 -7.47
C PRO A 21 -5.71 15.49 -6.23
N LYS A 22 -6.88 14.82 -6.17
CA LYS A 22 -7.32 14.16 -4.90
C LYS A 22 -7.56 12.67 -4.98
N GLN A 23 -8.02 12.14 -6.13
CA GLN A 23 -8.34 10.72 -6.27
C GLN A 23 -7.08 9.88 -6.47
N GLU A 24 -6.21 10.23 -7.42
CA GLU A 24 -5.01 9.42 -7.71
C GLU A 24 -4.01 9.37 -6.54
N ARG A 25 -3.88 10.43 -5.74
CA ARG A 25 -3.03 10.42 -4.53
C ARG A 25 -3.56 9.46 -3.47
N LYS A 26 -4.87 9.27 -3.39
CA LYS A 26 -5.50 8.29 -2.49
C LYS A 26 -5.35 6.88 -3.03
N GLU A 27 -5.57 6.70 -4.33
CA GLU A 27 -5.50 5.40 -4.99
C GLU A 27 -4.09 4.83 -5.00
N THR A 28 -3.06 5.62 -5.33
CA THR A 28 -1.66 5.17 -5.26
C THR A 28 -1.24 4.84 -3.82
N LYS A 29 -1.71 5.60 -2.83
CA LYS A 29 -1.46 5.27 -1.41
C LYS A 29 -2.26 4.07 -0.93
N GLN A 30 -3.36 3.71 -1.59
CA GLN A 30 -4.22 2.60 -1.20
C GLN A 30 -3.82 1.30 -1.91
N SER A 31 -3.33 1.40 -3.15
CA SER A 31 -2.77 0.27 -3.92
C SER A 31 -1.40 -0.17 -3.41
N GLN A 32 -0.59 0.75 -2.86
CA GLN A 32 0.70 0.42 -2.22
C GLN A 32 0.56 -0.09 -0.77
N LYS A 33 -0.65 -0.10 -0.20
CA LYS A 33 -0.87 -0.75 1.09
C LYS A 33 -0.97 -2.25 0.84
N GLU A 34 0.17 -2.93 0.88
CA GLU A 34 0.18 -4.37 1.02
C GLU A 34 -0.73 -4.78 2.18
N LEU A 35 -1.61 -5.75 1.96
CA LEU A 35 -2.48 -6.23 3.03
C LEU A 35 -1.58 -6.77 4.15
N TRP A 36 -1.85 -6.35 5.39
CA TRP A 36 -1.14 -6.86 6.56
C TRP A 36 -1.08 -8.39 6.58
N SER A 37 -2.16 -9.04 6.15
CA SER A 37 -2.23 -10.49 6.00
C SER A 37 -1.16 -11.07 5.07
N VAL A 38 -0.78 -10.37 3.99
CA VAL A 38 0.30 -10.79 3.08
C VAL A 38 1.67 -10.65 3.75
N ARG A 39 1.89 -9.56 4.51
CA ARG A 39 3.14 -9.35 5.27
C ARG A 39 3.41 -10.43 6.32
N TRP A 40 2.35 -11.01 6.89
CA TRP A 40 2.45 -12.05 7.92
C TRP A 40 2.07 -13.44 7.43
N PHE A 41 1.79 -13.59 6.13
CA PHE A 41 1.55 -14.88 5.50
C PHE A 41 2.84 -15.71 5.59
N GLY A 42 2.80 -16.80 6.35
CA GLY A 42 3.96 -17.63 6.64
C GLY A 42 4.45 -17.51 8.08
N LEU A 43 4.58 -16.29 8.63
CA LEU A 43 4.98 -16.10 10.03
C LEU A 43 3.89 -16.60 10.99
N ILE A 44 2.61 -16.36 10.70
CA ILE A 44 1.50 -16.81 11.55
C ILE A 44 1.44 -18.35 11.65
N PRO A 45 1.36 -19.13 10.55
CA PRO A 45 1.38 -20.60 10.63
C PRO A 45 2.67 -21.14 11.25
N PHE A 46 3.81 -20.49 11.01
CA PHE A 46 5.10 -20.89 11.57
C PHE A 46 5.14 -20.74 13.09
N SER A 47 4.71 -19.60 13.63
CA SER A 47 4.62 -19.38 15.08
C SER A 47 3.65 -20.36 15.74
N ILE A 48 2.51 -20.65 15.12
CA ILE A 48 1.56 -21.65 15.62
C ILE A 48 2.20 -23.04 15.64
N LYS A 49 2.89 -23.45 14.56
CA LYS A 49 3.59 -24.73 14.48
C LYS A 49 4.62 -24.87 15.61
N MET A 50 5.43 -23.84 15.84
CA MET A 50 6.43 -23.82 16.93
C MET A 50 5.80 -23.93 18.31
N TYR A 51 4.68 -23.24 18.54
CA TYR A 51 3.97 -23.32 19.81
C TYR A 51 3.42 -24.73 20.06
N VAL A 52 2.78 -25.33 19.06
CA VAL A 52 2.20 -26.68 19.16
C VAL A 52 3.29 -27.74 19.37
N THR A 53 4.42 -27.65 18.66
CA THR A 53 5.53 -28.59 18.86
C THR A 53 6.14 -28.47 20.26
N LYS A 54 6.29 -27.26 20.77
CA LYS A 54 6.77 -27.00 22.13
C LYS A 54 5.81 -27.49 23.21
N GLN A 55 4.50 -27.37 23.00
CA GLN A 55 3.51 -27.91 23.94
C GLN A 55 3.46 -29.43 23.88
N ARG A 56 3.55 -30.03 22.69
CA ARG A 56 3.61 -31.49 22.55
C ARG A 56 4.86 -32.11 23.18
N SER A 57 6.02 -31.45 23.10
CA SER A 57 7.23 -31.94 23.75
C SER A 57 7.14 -31.85 25.28
N ARG A 58 6.49 -30.82 25.81
CA ARG A 58 6.22 -30.68 27.26
C ARG A 58 5.29 -31.77 27.79
N ILE A 59 4.23 -32.10 27.06
CA ILE A 59 3.26 -33.12 27.48
C ILE A 59 3.82 -34.54 27.37
N ARG A 60 4.76 -34.80 26.45
CA ARG A 60 5.39 -36.12 26.27
C ARG A 60 6.63 -36.36 27.15
N GLY A 61 7.21 -35.31 27.71
CA GLY A 61 8.43 -35.37 28.53
C GLY A 61 8.19 -35.22 30.03
N GLY A 62 6.93 -35.35 30.49
CA GLY A 62 6.53 -35.33 31.90
C GLY A 62 5.73 -36.58 32.26
#